data_AF-A0A6I0ECU6-F1
#
_entry.id   AF-A0A6I0ECU6-F1
#
_cell.length_a   1.000
_cell.length_b   1.000
_cell.length_c   1.000
_cell.angle_alpha   90.00
_cell.angle_beta   90.00
_cell.angle_gamma   90.00
#
_symmetry.space_group_name_H-M   'P 1'
#
loop_
_entity.id
_entity.type
_entity.pdbx_description
1 polymer ?
#
loop_
_entity_poly.entity_id
_entity_poly.type
_entity_poly.pdbx_seq_one_letter_code
_entity_poly.pdbx_strand_id
1 'polypeptide(L)'
;MVAPATPGGAAGQVCAKADFEAVVDEAAGALRDLNMQNKPAFQEKLRQLKDKRGWSHDAFLKEAAPFVRDDKIAVYDQDSERLLTDISTLGQEGADAPTPDCALLAGLKARMQTLVTTQTAKWAYMFQKLDAALAQ
;
A
#
# COMPACT_ATOMS: atom_id res chain seq x y z
N MET A 1 -32.12 -34.86 -29.64
CA MET A 1 -33.01 -34.47 -28.52
C MET A 1 -32.26 -33.41 -27.73
N VAL A 2 -32.79 -32.19 -27.66
CA VAL A 2 -32.14 -31.02 -27.03
C VAL A 2 -32.59 -30.96 -25.58
N ALA A 3 -31.64 -30.95 -24.64
CA ALA A 3 -31.89 -30.75 -23.21
C ALA A 3 -31.65 -29.26 -22.86
N PRO A 4 -32.41 -28.69 -21.90
CA PRO A 4 -32.53 -27.24 -21.74
C PRO A 4 -31.33 -26.62 -21.02
N ALA A 5 -30.97 -25.41 -21.44
CA ALA A 5 -30.10 -24.50 -20.69
C ALA A 5 -30.87 -23.92 -19.50
N THR A 6 -30.37 -24.15 -18.29
CA THR A 6 -30.89 -23.55 -17.06
C THR A 6 -30.23 -22.17 -16.87
N PRO A 7 -30.99 -21.11 -16.55
CA PRO A 7 -30.50 -19.73 -16.52
C PRO A 7 -29.67 -19.44 -15.27
N GLY A 8 -28.78 -18.45 -15.41
CA GLY A 8 -27.81 -18.03 -14.40
C GLY A 8 -28.42 -17.73 -13.04
N GLY A 9 -28.00 -18.50 -12.04
CA GLY A 9 -28.01 -18.05 -10.66
C GLY A 9 -26.85 -17.07 -10.47
N ALA A 10 -27.12 -15.92 -9.86
CA ALA A 10 -26.06 -15.09 -9.32
C ALA A 10 -25.24 -15.98 -8.39
N ALA A 11 -24.00 -16.30 -8.78
CA ALA A 11 -23.11 -17.08 -7.96
C ALA A 11 -22.88 -16.28 -6.68
N GLY A 12 -23.55 -16.69 -5.59
CA GLY A 12 -23.15 -16.27 -4.25
C GLY A 12 -21.67 -16.60 -4.14
N GLN A 13 -20.84 -15.58 -4.06
CA GLN A 13 -19.40 -15.73 -4.14
C GLN A 13 -18.95 -16.63 -2.99
N VAL A 14 -18.69 -17.91 -3.29
CA VAL A 14 -18.14 -18.85 -2.32
C VAL A 14 -16.71 -18.39 -2.07
N CYS A 15 -16.46 -17.83 -0.90
CA CYS A 15 -15.11 -17.54 -0.45
C CYS A 15 -14.49 -18.80 0.15
N ALA A 16 -13.22 -19.02 -0.13
CA ALA A 16 -12.40 -20.09 0.42
C ALA A 16 -11.32 -19.51 1.34
N LYS A 17 -10.78 -20.34 2.24
CA LYS A 17 -9.63 -19.97 3.07
C LYS A 17 -8.45 -19.45 2.22
N ALA A 18 -8.22 -20.06 1.05
CA ALA A 18 -7.19 -19.64 0.11
C ALA A 18 -7.37 -18.18 -0.38
N ASP A 19 -8.59 -17.65 -0.40
CA ASP A 19 -8.82 -16.26 -0.79
C ASP A 19 -8.29 -15.26 0.24
N PHE A 20 -8.24 -15.63 1.53
CA PHE A 20 -7.66 -14.77 2.56
C PHE A 20 -6.15 -14.62 2.36
N GLU A 21 -5.46 -15.76 2.16
CA GLU A 21 -4.02 -15.78 1.88
C GLU A 21 -3.70 -15.04 0.58
N ALA A 22 -4.47 -15.29 -0.50
CA ALA A 22 -4.27 -14.63 -1.78
C ALA A 22 -4.40 -13.10 -1.70
N VAL A 23 -5.37 -12.58 -0.94
CA VAL A 23 -5.55 -11.13 -0.73
C VAL A 23 -4.38 -10.54 0.03
N VAL A 24 -3.85 -11.28 1.01
CA VAL A 24 -2.68 -10.81 1.77
C VAL A 24 -1.44 -10.75 0.87
N ASP A 25 -1.22 -11.79 0.08
CA ASP A 25 -0.09 -11.90 -0.84
C ASP A 25 -0.15 -10.85 -1.96
N GLU A 26 -1.33 -10.59 -2.52
CA GLU A 26 -1.53 -9.56 -3.55
C GLU A 26 -1.14 -8.18 -3.03
N ALA A 27 -1.62 -7.82 -1.83
CA ALA A 27 -1.30 -6.53 -1.23
C ALA A 27 0.18 -6.42 -0.85
N ALA A 28 0.79 -7.48 -0.31
CA ALA A 28 2.21 -7.53 -0.04
C ALA A 28 3.06 -7.41 -1.31
N GLY A 29 2.60 -8.02 -2.41
CA GLY A 29 3.16 -7.84 -3.76
C GLY A 29 3.11 -6.38 -4.19
N ALA A 30 1.92 -5.78 -4.18
CA ALA A 30 1.71 -4.38 -4.57
C ALA A 30 2.59 -3.40 -3.75
N LEU A 31 2.70 -3.62 -2.43
CA LEU A 31 3.56 -2.79 -1.57
C LEU A 31 5.05 -2.96 -1.90
N ARG A 32 5.51 -4.17 -2.22
CA ARG A 32 6.89 -4.41 -2.64
C ARG A 32 7.18 -3.72 -3.97
N ASP A 33 6.30 -3.88 -4.96
CA ASP A 33 6.43 -3.25 -6.27
C ASP A 33 6.46 -1.73 -6.16
N LEU A 34 5.55 -1.16 -5.37
CA LEU A 34 5.51 0.27 -5.09
C LEU A 34 6.83 0.77 -4.49
N ASN A 35 7.42 0.02 -3.57
CA ASN A 35 8.73 0.36 -2.99
C ASN A 35 9.87 0.22 -4.00
N MET A 36 9.90 -0.86 -4.78
CA MET A 36 10.95 -1.10 -5.79
C MET A 36 10.93 -0.03 -6.88
N GLN A 37 9.74 0.43 -7.26
CA GLN A 37 9.58 1.45 -8.29
C GLN A 37 9.91 2.85 -7.76
N ASN A 38 9.40 3.21 -6.58
CA ASN A 38 9.52 4.59 -6.09
C ASN A 38 10.86 4.90 -5.41
N LYS A 39 11.47 3.96 -4.67
CA LYS A 39 12.72 4.23 -3.94
C LYS A 39 13.86 4.73 -4.85
N PRO A 40 14.19 4.06 -5.97
CA PRO A 40 15.27 4.52 -6.84
C PRO A 40 14.97 5.89 -7.46
N ALA A 41 13.73 6.10 -7.93
CA ALA A 41 13.31 7.37 -8.52
C ALA A 41 13.34 8.53 -7.51
N PHE A 42 12.95 8.27 -6.27
CA PHE A 42 13.00 9.26 -5.19
C PHE A 42 14.44 9.60 -4.79
N GLN A 43 15.32 8.59 -4.67
CA GLN A 43 16.74 8.79 -4.40
C GLN A 43 17.44 9.60 -5.49
N GLU A 44 17.10 9.36 -6.75
CA GLU A 44 17.58 10.14 -7.90
C GLU A 44 17.20 11.62 -7.77
N LYS A 45 15.93 11.93 -7.51
CA LYS A 45 15.47 13.32 -7.31
C LYS A 45 16.13 14.00 -6.11
N LEU A 46 16.37 13.28 -5.01
CA LEU A 46 17.12 13.80 -3.88
C LEU A 46 18.57 14.17 -4.24
N ARG A 47 19.24 13.35 -5.08
CA ARG A 47 20.58 13.68 -5.60
C ARG A 47 20.55 14.92 -6.48
N GLN A 48 19.56 15.02 -7.38
CA GLN A 48 19.38 16.22 -8.21
C GLN A 48 19.17 17.48 -7.35
N LEU A 49 18.38 17.38 -6.29
CA LEU A 49 18.14 18.50 -5.38
C LEU A 49 19.41 18.89 -4.62
N LYS A 50 20.18 17.90 -4.16
CA LYS A 50 21.48 18.12 -3.51
C LYS A 50 22.42 18.91 -4.42
N ASP A 51 22.56 18.48 -5.68
CA ASP A 51 23.45 19.11 -6.65
C ASP A 51 22.97 20.53 -6.98
N LYS A 52 21.66 20.70 -7.20
CA LYS A 52 21.04 22.01 -7.46
C LYS A 52 21.27 23.00 -6.32
N ARG A 53 21.25 22.54 -5.07
CA ARG A 53 21.44 23.39 -3.88
C ARG A 53 22.89 23.47 -3.40
N GLY A 54 23.83 22.79 -4.09
CA GLY A 54 25.24 22.78 -3.71
C GLY A 54 25.49 22.19 -2.31
N TRP A 55 24.63 21.29 -1.84
CA TRP A 55 24.75 20.74 -0.50
C TRP A 55 25.94 19.78 -0.36
N SER A 56 26.71 19.94 0.72
CA SER A 56 27.67 18.93 1.15
C SER A 56 26.96 17.64 1.57
N HIS A 57 27.70 16.55 1.78
CA HIS A 57 27.11 15.31 2.27
C HIS A 57 26.42 15.49 3.64
N ASP A 58 27.06 16.21 4.57
CA ASP A 58 26.49 16.43 5.91
C ASP A 58 25.26 17.34 5.88
N ALA A 59 25.27 18.37 5.02
CA ALA A 59 24.11 19.21 4.80
C ALA A 59 22.97 18.39 4.19
N PHE A 60 23.26 17.55 3.20
CA PHE A 60 22.26 16.68 2.57
C PHE A 60 21.52 15.80 3.58
N LEU A 61 22.21 15.18 4.54
CA LEU A 61 21.55 14.33 5.54
C LEU A 61 20.56 15.11 6.43
N LYS A 62 20.83 16.38 6.72
CA LYS A 62 19.96 17.25 7.52
C LYS A 62 18.81 17.81 6.68
N GLU A 63 19.13 18.35 5.51
CA GLU A 63 18.19 19.05 4.65
C GLU A 63 17.26 18.11 3.87
N ALA A 64 17.66 16.85 3.64
CA ALA A 64 16.82 15.85 3.02
C ALA A 64 15.78 15.25 3.99
N ALA A 65 16.02 15.31 5.31
CA ALA A 65 15.16 14.66 6.30
C ALA A 65 13.67 15.09 6.20
N PRO A 66 13.33 16.38 6.00
CA PRO A 66 11.94 16.81 5.87
C PRO A 66 11.21 16.24 4.64
N PHE A 67 11.92 15.74 3.62
CA PHE A 67 11.31 15.15 2.43
C PHE A 67 10.86 13.70 2.64
N VAL A 68 11.36 13.05 3.70
CA VAL A 68 11.00 11.66 4.07
C VAL A 68 10.36 11.55 5.45
N ARG A 69 10.38 12.63 6.23
CA ARG A 69 9.79 12.69 7.57
C ARG A 69 9.26 14.10 7.85
N ASP A 70 7.95 14.20 7.97
CA ASP A 70 7.22 15.36 8.47
C ASP A 70 5.92 14.89 9.14
N ASP A 71 5.14 15.82 9.69
CA ASP A 71 3.91 15.49 10.41
C ASP A 71 2.89 14.77 9.52
N LYS A 72 2.81 15.10 8.22
CA LYS A 72 1.89 14.44 7.28
C LYS A 72 2.36 13.03 6.90
N ILE A 73 3.67 12.83 6.76
CA ILE A 73 4.27 11.52 6.56
C ILE A 73 4.07 10.66 7.81
N ALA A 74 4.20 11.25 9.01
CA ALA A 74 3.93 10.54 10.26
C ALA A 74 2.48 10.07 10.36
N VAL A 75 1.49 10.87 9.89
CA VAL A 75 0.09 10.42 9.79
C VAL A 75 -0.06 9.23 8.86
N TYR A 76 0.55 9.27 7.66
CA TYR A 76 0.54 8.12 6.75
C TYR A 76 1.18 6.87 7.37
N ASP A 77 2.27 7.03 8.11
CA ASP A 77 2.95 5.93 8.78
C ASP A 77 2.07 5.32 9.88
N GLN A 78 1.45 6.14 10.72
CA GLN A 78 0.51 5.70 11.75
C GLN A 78 -0.71 4.99 11.15
N ASP A 79 -1.28 5.52 10.07
CA ASP A 79 -2.40 4.88 9.38
C ASP A 79 -2.02 3.53 8.78
N SER A 80 -0.83 3.43 8.19
CA SER A 80 -0.31 2.17 7.67
C SER A 80 -0.05 1.13 8.77
N GLU A 81 0.53 1.53 9.90
CA GLU A 81 0.74 0.66 11.07
C GLU A 81 -0.59 0.14 11.63
N ARG A 82 -1.58 1.03 11.75
CA ARG A 82 -2.95 0.66 12.18
C ARG A 82 -3.59 -0.34 11.21
N LEU A 83 -3.52 -0.06 9.91
CA LEU A 83 -4.06 -0.94 8.88
C LEU A 83 -3.40 -2.32 8.91
N LEU A 84 -2.06 -2.38 9.01
CA LEU A 84 -1.31 -3.63 9.11
C LEU A 84 -1.74 -4.45 10.34
N THR A 85 -1.98 -3.79 11.47
CA THR A 85 -2.49 -4.45 12.68
C THR A 85 -3.87 -5.06 12.44
N ASP A 86 -4.82 -4.27 11.93
CA ASP A 86 -6.17 -4.75 11.61
C ASP A 86 -6.16 -5.91 10.60
N ILE A 87 -5.33 -5.81 9.57
CA ILE A 87 -5.15 -6.83 8.53
C ILE A 87 -4.65 -8.13 9.15
N SER A 88 -3.65 -8.06 10.04
CA SER A 88 -3.12 -9.24 10.71
C SER A 88 -4.18 -9.92 11.58
N THR A 89 -4.98 -9.14 12.31
CA THR A 89 -6.08 -9.66 13.13
C THR A 89 -7.13 -10.34 12.26
N LEU A 90 -7.61 -9.67 11.20
CA LEU A 90 -8.64 -10.23 10.32
C LEU A 90 -8.13 -11.45 9.53
N GLY A 91 -6.89 -11.42 9.07
CA GLY A 91 -6.28 -12.57 8.40
C GLY A 91 -6.26 -13.81 9.30
N GLN A 92 -5.90 -13.63 10.57
CA GLN A 92 -5.89 -14.70 11.56
C GLN A 92 -7.32 -15.19 11.88
N GLU A 93 -8.25 -14.27 12.15
CA GLU A 93 -9.66 -14.61 12.43
C GLU A 93 -10.30 -15.39 11.27
N GLY A 94 -10.04 -14.97 10.02
CA GLY A 94 -10.52 -15.68 8.83
C GLY A 94 -9.87 -17.05 8.63
N ALA A 95 -8.59 -17.21 8.99
CA ALA A 95 -7.87 -18.47 8.89
C ALA A 95 -8.27 -19.50 9.95
N ASP A 96 -8.66 -19.02 11.14
CA ASP A 96 -9.11 -19.83 12.29
C ASP A 96 -10.62 -20.12 12.27
N ALA A 97 -11.39 -19.42 11.42
CA ALA A 97 -12.82 -19.63 11.29
C ALA A 97 -13.14 -21.05 10.78
N PRO A 98 -14.04 -21.80 11.46
CA PRO A 98 -14.40 -23.16 11.05
C PRO A 98 -15.16 -23.20 9.71
N THR A 99 -15.78 -22.09 9.33
CA THR A 99 -16.44 -21.89 8.04
C THR A 99 -15.96 -20.57 7.44
N PRO A 100 -15.65 -20.49 6.13
CA PRO A 100 -15.25 -19.24 5.49
C PRO A 100 -16.31 -18.14 5.67
N ASP A 101 -15.90 -16.99 6.21
CA ASP A 101 -16.74 -15.81 6.34
C ASP A 101 -16.41 -14.81 5.23
N CYS A 102 -17.30 -14.72 4.25
CA CYS A 102 -17.09 -13.86 3.09
C CYS A 102 -17.23 -12.36 3.41
N ALA A 103 -17.91 -12.01 4.51
CA ALA A 103 -17.94 -10.63 5.00
C ALA A 103 -16.58 -10.25 5.61
N LEU A 104 -15.95 -11.17 6.34
CA LEU A 104 -14.60 -10.98 6.88
C LEU A 104 -13.58 -10.85 5.75
N LEU A 105 -13.65 -11.70 4.72
CA LEU A 105 -12.81 -11.58 3.53
C LEU A 105 -12.99 -10.23 2.83
N ALA A 106 -14.23 -9.74 2.69
CA ALA A 106 -14.49 -8.43 2.10
C ALA A 106 -13.86 -7.30 2.94
N GLY A 107 -13.94 -7.40 4.27
CA GLY A 107 -13.30 -6.48 5.20
C GLY A 107 -11.77 -6.46 5.12
N LEU A 108 -11.16 -7.64 4.95
CA LEU A 108 -9.72 -7.81 4.73
C LEU A 108 -9.29 -7.17 3.40
N LYS A 109 -10.02 -7.45 2.31
CA LYS A 109 -9.79 -6.86 0.98
C LYS A 109 -9.81 -5.34 1.02
N ALA A 110 -10.84 -4.77 1.66
CA ALA A 110 -10.98 -3.32 1.78
C ALA A 110 -9.81 -2.66 2.54
N ARG A 111 -9.34 -3.28 3.63
CA ARG A 111 -8.20 -2.77 4.40
C ARG A 111 -6.89 -2.89 3.64
N MET A 112 -6.67 -4.01 2.95
CA MET A 112 -5.52 -4.17 2.07
C MET A 112 -5.48 -3.13 0.96
N GLN A 113 -6.60 -2.89 0.29
CA GLN A 113 -6.71 -1.83 -0.71
C GLN A 113 -6.45 -0.44 -0.11
N THR A 114 -6.97 -0.19 1.09
CA THR A 114 -6.74 1.07 1.81
C THR A 114 -5.26 1.25 2.11
N LEU A 115 -4.56 0.21 2.59
CA LEU A 115 -3.12 0.26 2.87
C LEU A 115 -2.30 0.59 1.62
N VAL A 116 -2.56 -0.08 0.50
CA VAL A 116 -1.88 0.21 -0.77
C VAL A 116 -2.15 1.65 -1.23
N THR A 117 -3.37 2.13 -1.06
CA THR A 117 -3.76 3.51 -1.40
C THR A 117 -3.05 4.53 -0.51
N THR A 118 -3.00 4.31 0.81
CA THR A 118 -2.27 5.13 1.78
C THR A 118 -0.79 5.23 1.42
N GLN A 119 -0.16 4.10 1.13
CA GLN A 119 1.26 4.07 0.75
C GLN A 119 1.51 4.77 -0.59
N THR A 120 0.61 4.65 -1.55
CA THR A 120 0.67 5.37 -2.84
C THR A 120 0.54 6.88 -2.62
N ALA A 121 -0.41 7.31 -1.79
CA ALA A 121 -0.60 8.71 -1.43
C ALA A 121 0.62 9.30 -0.68
N LYS A 122 1.25 8.52 0.20
CA LYS A 122 2.50 8.89 0.86
C LYS A 122 3.62 9.13 -0.15
N TRP A 123 3.82 8.21 -1.10
CA TRP A 123 4.81 8.40 -2.17
C TRP A 123 4.52 9.63 -3.01
N ALA A 124 3.28 9.81 -3.47
CA ALA A 124 2.87 10.97 -4.25
C ALA A 124 3.16 12.29 -3.51
N TYR A 125 2.85 12.35 -2.22
CA TYR A 125 3.15 13.50 -1.38
C TYR A 125 4.65 13.78 -1.29
N MET A 126 5.48 12.75 -1.03
CA MET A 126 6.94 12.91 -0.96
C MET A 126 7.52 13.39 -2.31
N PHE A 127 7.04 12.86 -3.44
CA PHE A 127 7.45 13.32 -4.78
C PHE A 127 7.04 14.76 -5.04
N GLN A 128 5.80 15.14 -4.72
CA GLN A 128 5.32 16.52 -4.87
C GLN A 128 6.21 17.52 -4.11
N LYS A 129 6.67 17.18 -2.90
CA LYS A 129 7.60 18.02 -2.15
C LYS A 129 8.93 18.20 -2.88
N LEU A 130 9.51 17.11 -3.39
CA LEU A 130 10.77 17.18 -4.13
C LEU A 130 10.62 17.94 -5.45
N ASP A 131 9.55 17.70 -6.20
CA ASP A 131 9.30 18.37 -7.48
C ASP A 131 9.11 19.88 -7.28
N ALA A 132 8.37 20.28 -6.24
CA ALA A 132 8.24 21.69 -5.86
C ALA A 132 9.59 22.30 -5.44
N ALA A 133 10.44 21.56 -4.74
CA ALA A 133 11.77 22.03 -4.33
C ALA A 133 12.77 22.10 -5.49
N LEU A 134 12.60 21.25 -6.52
CA LEU A 134 13.40 21.22 -7.74
C LEU A 134 12.96 22.28 -8.75
N ALA A 135 11.71 22.73 -8.70
CA ALA A 135 11.20 23.80 -9.57
C ALA A 135 11.59 25.22 -9.13
N GLN A 136 12.00 25.38 -7.85
CA GLN A 136 12.55 26.62 -7.28
C GLN A 136 14.01 26.77 -7.66
#